data_AF-A0A1F3V4Q9-F1
#
_entry.id   AF-A0A1F3V4Q9-F1
#
_cell.length_a   1.000
_cell.length_b   1.000
_cell.length_c   1.000
_cell.angle_alpha   90.00
_cell.angle_beta   90.00
_cell.angle_gamma   90.00
#
_symmetry.space_group_name_H-M   'P 1'
#
loop_
_entity.id
_entity.type
_entity.pdbx_description
1 polymer ?
#
loop_
_entity_poly.entity_id
_entity_poly.type
_entity_poly.pdbx_seq_one_letter_code
_entity_poly.pdbx_strand_id
1 'polypeptide(L)' 'MKKSYAKSLKEYDQEYNLDAKKILTAMKRYKDSPKKPTSVALDEKTIQELKAIAETQGIPYQVLIRVFILDGLERLKKAA' A
#
# COMPACT_ATOMS: atom_id res chain seq x y z
N MET A 1 -19.32 9.16 28.91
CA MET A 1 -18.57 8.14 28.13
C MET A 1 -17.09 8.31 28.42
N LYS A 2 -16.41 7.27 28.94
CA LYS A 2 -14.94 7.28 29.08
C LYS A 2 -14.33 7.31 27.67
N LYS A 3 -13.63 8.39 27.32
CA LYS A 3 -12.90 8.49 26.06
C LYS A 3 -11.69 7.55 26.13
N SER A 4 -11.73 6.46 25.38
CA SER A 4 -10.59 5.57 25.19
C SER A 4 -9.72 6.15 24.08
N TYR A 5 -8.51 6.59 24.41
CA TYR A 5 -7.53 7.00 23.42
C TYR A 5 -6.64 5.79 23.13
N ALA A 6 -6.64 5.34 21.87
CA ALA A 6 -5.65 4.36 21.41
C ALA A 6 -4.28 5.03 21.48
N LYS A 7 -3.32 4.41 22.18
CA LYS A 7 -1.94 4.91 22.23
C LYS A 7 -1.33 4.75 20.84
N SER A 8 -0.75 5.81 20.30
CA SER A 8 0.05 5.72 19.08
C SER A 8 1.20 4.75 19.32
N LEU A 9 1.31 3.71 18.48
CA LEU A 9 2.44 2.79 18.50
C LEU A 9 3.63 3.48 17.82
N LYS A 10 4.83 3.36 18.40
CA LYS A 10 6.07 3.95 17.85
C LYS A 10 6.40 3.48 16.43
N GLU A 11 5.85 2.35 16.02
CA GLU A 11 6.01 1.79 14.66
C GLU A 11 5.38 2.70 13.59
N TYR A 12 4.42 3.55 13.94
CA TYR A 12 3.83 4.53 13.02
C TYR A 12 4.73 5.76 12.79
N ASP A 13 5.73 5.99 13.65
CA ASP A 13 6.68 7.11 13.51
C ASP A 13 7.85 6.78 12.56
N GLN A 14 7.91 5.56 12.02
CA GLN A 14 8.98 5.16 11.12
C GLN A 14 8.73 5.69 9.70
N GLU A 15 9.80 6.16 9.05
CA GLU A 15 9.75 6.53 7.63
C GLU A 15 9.34 5.31 6.80
N TYR A 16 8.18 5.39 6.17
CA TYR A 16 7.71 4.38 5.24
C TYR A 16 8.47 4.52 3.91
N ASN A 17 9.56 3.76 3.78
CA ASN A 17 10.39 3.75 2.58
C ASN A 17 10.15 2.48 1.77
N LEU A 18 9.52 2.62 0.61
CA LEU A 18 9.34 1.53 -0.34
C LEU A 18 10.58 1.43 -1.24
N ASP A 19 11.28 0.30 -1.20
CA ASP A 19 12.34 0.03 -2.18
C ASP A 19 11.73 -0.17 -3.57
N ALA A 20 11.60 0.94 -4.30
CA ALA A 20 11.01 1.00 -5.63
C ALA A 20 11.66 0.01 -6.61
N LYS A 21 12.99 -0.14 -6.54
CA LYS A 21 13.74 -1.05 -7.43
C LYS A 21 13.33 -2.49 -7.17
N LYS A 22 13.26 -2.89 -5.91
CA LYS A 22 12.85 -4.25 -5.51
C LYS A 22 11.40 -4.52 -5.90
N ILE A 23 10.49 -3.57 -5.71
CA ILE A 23 9.07 -3.70 -6.07
C ILE A 23 8.89 -3.85 -7.58
N LEU A 24 9.49 -2.96 -8.36
CA LEU A 24 9.42 -3.01 -9.83
C LEU A 24 10.02 -4.31 -10.37
N THR A 25 11.10 -4.80 -9.75
CA THR A 25 11.70 -6.09 -10.10
C THR A 25 10.77 -7.26 -9.79
N ALA A 26 10.15 -7.26 -8.61
CA ALA A 26 9.16 -8.27 -8.23
C ALA A 26 7.97 -8.27 -9.20
N MET A 27 7.50 -7.08 -9.61
CA MET A 27 6.42 -6.98 -10.60
C MET A 27 6.77 -7.56 -11.96
N LYS A 28 8.01 -7.36 -12.44
CA LYS A 28 8.47 -7.93 -13.71
C LYS A 28 8.43 -9.45 -13.71
N ARG A 29 8.64 -10.10 -12.56
CA ARG A 29 8.55 -11.57 -12.41
C ARG A 29 7.13 -12.13 -12.61
N TYR A 30 6.11 -11.32 -12.36
CA TYR A 30 4.70 -11.71 -12.53
C TYR A 30 4.13 -11.33 -13.90
N LYS A 31 4.98 -11.08 -14.91
CA LYS A 31 4.55 -10.65 -16.24
C LYS A 31 3.82 -11.75 -17.03
N ASP A 32 4.06 -13.02 -16.70
CA ASP A 32 3.55 -14.17 -17.46
C ASP A 32 2.11 -14.58 -17.07
N SER A 33 1.57 -13.99 -16.01
CA SER A 33 0.17 -14.17 -15.60
C SER A 33 -0.68 -13.00 -16.11
N PRO A 34 -1.82 -13.25 -16.78
CA PRO A 34 -2.71 -12.19 -17.21
C PRO A 34 -3.24 -11.42 -16.00
N LYS A 35 -3.01 -10.10 -16.00
CA LYS A 35 -3.52 -9.20 -14.96
C LYS A 35 -5.04 -9.19 -15.04
N LYS A 36 -5.71 -9.43 -13.91
CA LYS A 36 -7.15 -9.22 -13.79
C LYS A 36 -7.39 -7.78 -13.32
N PRO A 37 -8.06 -6.93 -14.12
CA PRO A 37 -8.40 -5.58 -13.65
C PRO A 37 -9.37 -5.70 -12.46
N THR A 38 -9.21 -4.81 -11.48
CA THR A 38 -10.06 -4.76 -10.29
C THR A 38 -10.38 -3.31 -9.98
N SER A 39 -11.66 -3.01 -9.84
CA SER A 39 -12.13 -1.69 -9.45
C SER A 39 -12.22 -1.60 -7.93
N VAL A 40 -11.72 -0.50 -7.36
CA VAL A 40 -11.81 -0.19 -5.93
C VAL A 40 -12.44 1.19 -5.80
N ALA A 41 -13.51 1.29 -5.04
CA ALA A 41 -14.15 2.57 -4.76
C ALA A 41 -13.36 3.30 -3.67
N LEU A 42 -12.88 4.50 -3.99
CA LEU A 42 -12.14 5.41 -3.11
C LEU A 42 -12.66 6.82 -3.33
N ASP A 43 -12.61 7.66 -2.30
CA ASP A 43 -12.90 9.08 -2.45
C ASP A 43 -11.73 9.82 -3.15
N GLU A 44 -12.04 10.97 -3.74
CA GLU A 44 -11.09 11.76 -4.52
C GLU A 44 -9.86 12.19 -3.71
N LYS A 45 -10.06 12.55 -2.43
CA LYS A 45 -8.96 13.00 -1.56
C LYS A 45 -7.98 11.84 -1.33
N THR A 46 -8.48 10.65 -1.02
CA THR A 46 -7.66 9.44 -0.86
C THR A 46 -6.90 9.11 -2.15
N ILE A 47 -7.52 9.24 -3.32
CA ILE A 47 -6.86 9.00 -4.62
C ILE A 47 -5.69 9.97 -4.82
N GLN A 48 -5.87 11.25 -4.48
CA GLN A 48 -4.83 12.27 -4.60
C GLN A 48 -3.64 12.00 -3.67
N GLU A 49 -3.91 11.66 -2.41
CA GLU A 49 -2.87 11.31 -1.44
C GLU A 49 -2.06 10.09 -1.90
N LEU A 50 -2.73 9.04 -2.38
CA LEU A 50 -2.05 7.84 -2.88
C LEU A 50 -1.20 8.12 -4.12
N LYS A 51 -1.65 9.00 -5.03
CA LYS A 51 -0.85 9.42 -6.18
C LYS A 51 0.40 10.19 -5.75
N ALA A 52 0.27 11.11 -4.81
CA ALA A 52 1.39 11.87 -4.28
C ALA A 52 2.43 10.94 -3.62
N ILE A 53 1.98 9.98 -2.81
CA ILE A 53 2.87 8.98 -2.21
C ILE A 53 3.58 8.18 -3.30
N ALA A 54 2.85 7.69 -4.30
CA ALA A 54 3.44 6.91 -5.38
C ALA A 54 4.52 7.69 -6.15
N GLU A 55 4.27 8.97 -6.41
CA GLU A 55 5.23 9.89 -7.05
C GLU A 55 6.48 10.09 -6.20
N THR A 56 6.33 10.38 -4.89
CA THR A 56 7.48 10.53 -3.99
C THR A 56 8.36 9.28 -3.91
N GLN A 57 7.75 8.10 -4.06
CA GLN A 57 8.41 6.81 -4.02
C GLN A 57 8.89 6.35 -5.41
N GLY A 58 8.61 7.11 -6.48
CA GLY A 58 9.02 6.78 -7.85
C GLY A 58 8.38 5.51 -8.42
N ILE A 59 7.17 5.14 -7.95
CA ILE A 59 6.43 3.97 -8.44
C ILE A 59 5.07 4.39 -9.02
N PRO A 60 4.50 3.66 -9.99
CA PRO A 60 3.16 3.97 -10.47
C PRO A 60 2.10 3.75 -9.37
N TYR A 61 1.10 4.62 -9.29
CA TYR A 61 0.00 4.53 -8.32
C TYR A 61 -0.65 3.12 -8.26
N GLN A 62 -0.89 2.50 -9.42
CA GLN A 62 -1.44 1.14 -9.50
C GLN A 62 -0.56 0.08 -8.80
N VAL A 63 0.76 0.29 -8.82
CA VAL A 63 1.72 -0.57 -8.13
C VAL A 63 1.62 -0.39 -6.63
N LEU A 64 1.56 0.86 -6.17
CA LEU A 64 1.38 1.19 -4.75
C LEU A 64 0.11 0.54 -4.19
N ILE A 65 -1.03 0.68 -4.89
CA ILE A 65 -2.30 0.06 -4.46
C ILE A 65 -2.13 -1.45 -4.31
N ARG A 66 -1.51 -2.11 -5.29
CA ARG A 66 -1.30 -3.56 -5.24
C ARG A 66 -0.45 -3.97 -4.05
N VAL A 67 0.61 -3.21 -3.74
CA VAL A 67 1.44 -3.44 -2.57
C VAL A 67 0.62 -3.33 -1.29
N PHE A 68 -0.18 -2.27 -1.13
CA PHE A 68 -1.03 -2.09 0.05
C PHE A 68 -2.07 -3.21 0.21
N ILE A 69 -2.73 -3.63 -0.86
CA ILE A 69 -3.71 -4.72 -0.81
C ILE A 69 -3.05 -6.04 -0.36
N LEU A 70 -1.87 -6.36 -0.91
CA LEU A 70 -1.17 -7.61 -0.60
C LEU A 70 -0.58 -7.58 0.82
N ASP A 71 0.04 -6.47 1.23
CA ASP A 71 0.58 -6.30 2.59
C ASP A 71 -0.54 -6.34 3.63
N GLY A 72 -1.64 -5.64 3.38
CA GLY A 72 -2.83 -5.69 4.24
C GLY A 72 -3.38 -7.10 4.40
N LEU A 73 -3.47 -7.86 3.31
CA LEU A 73 -3.90 -9.27 3.36
C LEU A 73 -2.92 -10.14 4.16
N GLU A 74 -1.61 -9.95 4.02
CA GLU A 74 -0.60 -10.69 4.77
C GLU A 74 -0.69 -10.37 6.27
N ARG A 75 -0.84 -9.10 6.63
CA ARG A 75 -1.02 -8.67 8.03
C ARG A 75 -2.28 -9.28 8.64
N LEU A 76 -3.40 -9.29 7.91
CA LEU A 76 -4.63 -9.92 8.38
C LEU A 76 -4.45 -11.42 8.61
N LYS A 77 -3.74 -12.12 7.72
CA LYS A 77 -3.44 -13.56 7.89
C LYS A 77 -2.55 -13.87 9.08
N LYS A 78 -1.63 -12.97 9.44
CA LYS A 78 -0.75 -13.13 10.61
C LYS A 78 -1.46 -12.82 11.93
N ALA A 79 -2.52 -12.01 11.88
CA ALA A 79 -3.30 -11.62 13.04
C ALA A 79 -4.47 -12.59 13.35
N ALA A 80 -4.82 -13.46 12.41
CA ALA A 80 -5.82 -14.52 12.55
C ALA A 80 -5.19 -15.82 13.07
#